data_AF-M3A6I9-F1
#
_entry.id   AF-M3A6I9-F1
#
_cell.length_a   1.000
_cell.length_b   1.000
_cell.length_c   1.000
_cell.angle_alpha   90.00
_cell.angle_beta   90.00
_cell.angle_gamma   90.00
#
_symmetry.space_group_name_H-M   'P 1'
#
loop_
_entity.id
_entity.type
_entity.pdbx_description
1 polymer ?
#
loop_
_entity_poly.entity_id
_entity_poly.type
_entity_poly.pdbx_seq_one_letter_code
_entity_poly.pdbx_strand_id
1 'polypeptide(L)'
;MAEGAVVVEQEPAGRAGERDPRVDELGAAVSRLRRALAAHPARLPDRDTAEDELAALDAMTRTGTPEVSRLRSSLLLVAGAVGSVSALAPALNDVREAVDRFAG
;
A
#
# COMPACT_ATOMS: atom_id res chain seq x y z
N MET A 1 30.75 34.23 -2.48
CA MET A 1 30.08 33.29 -3.41
C MET A 1 30.33 31.88 -2.89
N ALA A 2 29.54 31.44 -1.90
CA ALA A 2 29.60 30.08 -1.36
C ALA A 2 28.17 29.73 -0.94
N GLU A 3 27.48 29.02 -1.80
CA GLU A 3 26.16 28.44 -1.56
C GLU A 3 26.23 27.01 -2.05
N GLY A 4 25.77 26.05 -1.26
CA GLY A 4 25.79 24.66 -1.70
C GLY A 4 25.56 23.64 -0.60
N ALA A 5 24.31 23.59 -0.14
CA ALA A 5 23.63 22.41 0.36
C ALA A 5 24.25 21.70 1.59
N VAL A 6 23.81 22.16 2.75
CA VAL A 6 23.69 21.35 3.96
C VAL A 6 22.99 20.04 3.62
N VAL A 7 23.71 18.95 3.88
CA VAL A 7 23.20 17.58 3.99
C VAL A 7 22.14 17.60 5.09
N VAL A 8 20.88 17.43 4.73
CA VAL A 8 19.82 17.15 5.70
C VAL A 8 19.93 15.69 6.09
N GLU A 9 20.69 15.43 7.15
CA GLU A 9 20.65 14.18 7.89
C GLU A 9 19.25 14.03 8.48
N GLN A 10 18.44 13.21 7.84
CA GLN A 10 17.12 12.85 8.33
C GLN A 10 17.30 11.80 9.43
N GLU A 11 17.38 12.27 10.67
CA GLU A 11 17.22 11.45 11.86
C GLU A 11 15.79 11.69 12.39
N PRO A 12 14.80 10.84 12.10
CA PRO A 12 13.51 10.94 12.76
C PRO A 12 13.58 10.17 14.07
N ALA A 13 13.65 10.96 15.14
CA ALA A 13 13.50 10.56 16.52
C ALA A 13 12.28 9.67 16.75
N GLY A 14 12.48 8.57 17.47
CA GLY A 14 11.40 7.77 18.02
C GLY A 14 10.55 8.59 19.00
N ARG A 15 9.25 8.71 18.71
CA ARG A 15 8.22 9.02 19.68
C ARG A 15 7.31 7.81 19.84
N ALA A 16 7.48 7.12 20.96
CA ALA A 16 6.60 6.04 21.38
C ALA A 16 5.14 6.53 21.41
N GLY A 17 4.31 6.04 20.48
CA GLY A 17 2.87 6.32 20.41
C GLY A 17 2.35 6.75 19.03
N GLU A 18 3.22 7.19 18.11
CA GLU A 18 2.82 7.50 16.73
C GLU A 18 2.84 6.22 15.90
N ARG A 19 1.72 5.95 15.22
CA ARG A 19 1.59 4.86 14.24
C ARG A 19 2.75 4.98 13.24
N ASP A 20 3.39 3.86 12.92
CA ASP A 20 4.52 3.86 11.98
C ASP A 20 4.07 4.53 10.66
N PRO A 21 4.78 5.57 10.17
CA PRO A 21 4.37 6.32 8.99
C PRO A 21 4.24 5.43 7.74
N ARG A 22 5.00 4.34 7.67
CA ARG A 22 4.88 3.35 6.58
C ARG A 22 3.52 2.65 6.59
N VAL A 23 2.93 2.47 7.77
CA VAL A 23 1.61 1.87 7.95
C VAL A 23 0.50 2.84 7.52
N ASP A 24 0.66 4.14 7.79
CA ASP A 24 -0.23 5.18 7.29
C ASP A 24 -0.19 5.29 5.75
N GLU A 25 1.01 5.28 5.17
CA GLU A 25 1.20 5.29 3.72
C GLU A 25 0.58 4.06 3.03
N LEU A 26 0.80 2.87 3.59
CA LEU A 26 0.19 1.63 3.08
C LEU A 26 -1.34 1.69 3.17
N GLY A 27 -1.90 2.16 4.29
CA GLY A 27 -3.34 2.33 4.45
C GLY A 27 -3.94 3.32 3.43
N ALA A 28 -3.23 4.41 3.14
CA ALA A 28 -3.64 5.39 2.14
C ALA A 28 -3.62 4.79 0.72
N ALA A 29 -2.58 4.03 0.37
CA ALA A 29 -2.46 3.35 -0.91
C ALA A 29 -3.58 2.31 -1.10
N VAL A 30 -3.83 1.46 -0.09
CA VAL A 30 -4.93 0.47 -0.09
C VAL A 30 -6.28 1.16 -0.25
N SER A 31 -6.52 2.25 0.47
CA SER A 31 -7.77 3.04 0.35
C SER A 31 -7.96 3.66 -1.05
N ARG A 32 -6.87 4.01 -1.73
CA ARG A 32 -6.92 4.50 -3.12
C ARG A 32 -7.26 3.38 -4.10
N LEU A 33 -6.63 2.22 -3.94
CA LEU A 33 -6.90 1.04 -4.76
C LEU A 33 -8.35 0.56 -4.60
N ARG A 34 -8.88 0.51 -3.37
CA ARG A 34 -10.30 0.19 -3.12
C ARG A 34 -11.25 1.16 -3.82
N ARG A 35 -10.96 2.47 -3.78
CA ARG A 35 -11.77 3.47 -4.50
C ARG A 35 -11.69 3.30 -6.01
N ALA A 36 -10.50 3.01 -6.55
CA ALA A 36 -10.32 2.77 -7.98
C ALA A 36 -11.08 1.50 -8.43
N LEU A 37 -11.05 0.43 -7.63
CA LEU A 37 -11.80 -0.80 -7.86
C LEU A 37 -13.31 -0.56 -7.78
N ALA A 38 -13.77 0.17 -6.76
CA ALA A 38 -15.17 0.56 -6.59
C ALA A 38 -15.72 1.36 -7.78
N ALA A 39 -14.91 2.30 -8.29
CA ALA A 39 -15.23 3.13 -9.44
C ALA A 39 -15.07 2.41 -10.78
N HIS A 40 -14.49 1.20 -10.80
CA HIS A 40 -14.28 0.45 -12.04
C HIS A 40 -15.61 -0.14 -12.53
N PRO A 41 -16.08 0.21 -13.74
CA PRO A 41 -17.39 -0.20 -14.23
C PRO A 41 -17.42 -1.65 -14.73
N ALA A 42 -16.26 -2.26 -15.01
CA ALA A 42 -16.21 -3.64 -15.46
C ALA A 42 -16.49 -4.60 -14.30
N ARG A 43 -17.30 -5.63 -14.58
CA ARG A 43 -17.41 -6.80 -13.70
C ARG A 43 -16.15 -7.64 -13.86
N LEU A 44 -15.23 -7.49 -12.90
CA LEU A 44 -14.07 -8.36 -12.80
C LEU A 44 -14.53 -9.70 -12.22
N PRO A 45 -14.07 -10.83 -12.79
CA PRO A 45 -14.50 -12.16 -12.37
C PRO A 45 -14.21 -12.44 -10.90
N ASP A 46 -13.09 -11.94 -10.40
CA ASP A 46 -12.63 -12.14 -9.01
C ASP A 46 -12.68 -10.84 -8.19
N ARG A 47 -13.61 -9.93 -8.53
CA ARG A 47 -13.74 -8.63 -7.84
C ARG A 47 -13.93 -8.79 -6.33
N ASP A 48 -14.85 -9.66 -5.92
CA ASP A 48 -15.19 -9.85 -4.51
C ASP A 48 -13.98 -10.36 -3.72
N THR A 49 -13.25 -11.34 -4.28
CA THR A 49 -11.97 -11.83 -3.74
C THR A 49 -10.95 -10.70 -3.58
N ALA A 50 -10.80 -9.84 -4.58
CA ALA A 50 -9.89 -8.70 -4.51
C ALA A 50 -10.30 -7.69 -3.43
N GLU A 51 -11.61 -7.40 -3.29
CA GLU A 51 -12.13 -6.50 -2.26
C GLU A 51 -11.92 -7.04 -0.84
N ASP A 52 -12.11 -8.36 -0.64
CA ASP A 52 -11.87 -9.05 0.64
C ASP A 52 -10.38 -9.01 1.04
N GLU A 53 -9.48 -9.31 0.10
CA GLU A 53 -8.03 -9.22 0.35
C GLU A 53 -7.59 -7.77 0.66
N LEU A 54 -8.18 -6.78 -0.01
CA LEU A 54 -7.94 -5.36 0.30
C LEU A 54 -8.47 -4.97 1.68
N ALA A 55 -9.58 -5.55 2.12
CA ALA A 55 -10.09 -5.36 3.48
C ALA A 55 -9.17 -5.99 4.53
N ALA A 56 -8.58 -7.16 4.23
CA ALA A 56 -7.59 -7.80 5.10
C ALA A 56 -6.29 -6.98 5.19
N LEU A 57 -5.80 -6.45 4.07
CA LEU A 57 -4.66 -5.51 4.04
C LEU A 57 -4.93 -4.28 4.90
N ASP A 58 -6.10 -3.65 4.72
CA ASP A 58 -6.50 -2.49 5.52
C ASP A 58 -6.59 -2.81 7.02
N ALA A 59 -7.14 -3.97 7.39
CA ALA A 59 -7.18 -4.43 8.79
C ALA A 59 -5.77 -4.60 9.38
N MET A 60 -4.84 -5.22 8.64
CA MET A 60 -3.44 -5.38 9.07
C MET A 60 -2.72 -4.04 9.23
N THR A 61 -3.02 -3.05 8.38
CA THR A 61 -2.48 -1.71 8.60
C THR A 61 -3.06 -1.10 9.88
N ARG A 62 -4.36 -1.29 10.16
CA ARG A 62 -5.00 -0.73 11.37
C ARG A 62 -4.48 -1.34 12.66
N THR A 63 -4.04 -2.60 12.65
CA THR A 63 -3.41 -3.23 13.82
C THR A 63 -1.96 -2.79 14.05
N GLY A 64 -1.33 -2.12 13.08
CA GLY A 64 0.01 -1.54 13.23
C GLY A 64 1.18 -2.51 13.10
N THR A 65 0.91 -3.81 12.93
CA THR A 65 1.93 -4.87 12.79
C THR A 65 1.72 -5.71 11.52
N PRO A 66 1.83 -5.12 10.32
CA PRO A 66 1.66 -5.89 9.09
C PRO A 66 2.89 -6.78 8.81
N GLU A 67 2.65 -8.05 8.50
CA GLU A 67 3.70 -9.00 8.12
C GLU A 67 4.05 -8.89 6.63
N VAL A 68 5.31 -8.61 6.28
CA VAL A 68 5.75 -8.40 4.89
C VAL A 68 5.42 -9.57 3.97
N SER A 69 5.63 -10.81 4.42
CA SER A 69 5.28 -12.01 3.65
C SER A 69 3.79 -12.08 3.34
N ARG A 70 2.94 -11.67 4.31
CA ARG A 70 1.49 -11.65 4.16
C ARG A 70 1.03 -10.52 3.25
N LEU A 71 1.60 -9.32 3.39
CA LEU A 71 1.36 -8.19 2.49
C LEU A 71 1.65 -8.56 1.03
N ARG A 72 2.81 -9.20 0.78
CA ARG A 72 3.19 -9.65 -0.56
C ARG A 72 2.26 -10.72 -1.10
N SER A 73 1.88 -11.69 -0.27
CA SER A 73 0.93 -12.74 -0.66
C SER A 73 -0.42 -12.15 -1.06
N SER A 74 -1.01 -11.29 -0.22
CA SER A 74 -2.28 -10.63 -0.52
C SER A 74 -2.18 -9.73 -1.76
N LEU A 75 -1.07 -9.02 -1.96
CA LEU A 75 -0.88 -8.20 -3.16
C LEU A 75 -0.87 -9.05 -4.44
N LEU A 76 -0.23 -10.24 -4.42
CA LEU A 76 -0.24 -11.15 -5.56
C LEU A 76 -1.64 -11.71 -5.83
N LEU A 77 -2.42 -12.02 -4.79
CA LEU A 77 -3.81 -12.45 -4.94
C LEU A 77 -4.67 -11.35 -5.55
N VAL A 78 -4.56 -10.11 -5.07
CA VAL A 78 -5.25 -8.95 -5.64
C VAL A 78 -4.82 -8.74 -7.10
N ALA A 79 -3.53 -8.82 -7.41
CA ALA A 79 -3.05 -8.67 -8.79
C ALA A 79 -3.57 -9.78 -9.73
N GLY A 80 -3.66 -11.02 -9.25
CA GLY A 80 -4.25 -12.13 -10.01
C GLY A 80 -5.75 -11.96 -10.23
N ALA A 81 -6.47 -11.51 -9.21
CA ALA A 81 -7.93 -11.33 -9.24
C ALA A 81 -8.38 -10.12 -10.07
N VAL A 82 -7.59 -9.04 -10.05
CA VAL A 82 -7.86 -7.83 -10.82
C VAL A 82 -7.36 -7.94 -12.27
N GLY A 83 -6.36 -8.80 -12.53
CA GLY A 83 -5.76 -9.00 -13.85
C GLY A 83 -4.93 -7.81 -14.36
N SER A 84 -4.52 -7.85 -15.63
CA SER A 84 -3.76 -6.77 -16.31
C SER A 84 -4.61 -5.52 -16.64
N VAL A 85 -5.50 -5.10 -15.74
CA VAL A 85 -6.32 -3.90 -15.93
C VAL A 85 -5.45 -2.67 -15.79
N SER A 86 -5.05 -2.08 -16.92
CA SER A 86 -4.15 -0.92 -16.95
C SER A 86 -4.69 0.29 -16.18
N ALA A 87 -6.01 0.41 -16.00
CA ALA A 87 -6.63 1.48 -15.20
C ALA A 87 -6.35 1.33 -13.69
N LEU A 88 -6.09 0.11 -13.21
CA LEU A 88 -5.81 -0.19 -11.81
C LEU A 88 -4.30 -0.33 -11.54
N ALA A 89 -3.49 -0.46 -12.59
CA ALA A 89 -2.03 -0.53 -12.51
C ALA A 89 -1.39 0.62 -11.69
N PRO A 90 -1.78 1.91 -11.83
CA PRO A 90 -1.19 2.97 -11.02
C PRO A 90 -1.44 2.78 -9.52
N ALA A 91 -2.67 2.46 -9.13
CA ALA A 91 -3.03 2.26 -7.73
C ALA A 91 -2.43 0.97 -7.14
N LEU A 92 -2.30 -0.09 -7.95
CA LEU A 92 -1.57 -1.31 -7.56
C LEU A 92 -0.08 -1.05 -7.37
N ASN A 93 0.53 -0.21 -8.21
CA ASN A 93 1.93 0.15 -8.08
C ASN A 93 2.20 0.95 -6.80
N ASP A 94 1.31 1.89 -6.44
CA ASP A 94 1.40 2.63 -5.18
C ASP A 94 1.41 1.69 -3.96
N VAL A 95 0.55 0.65 -3.96
CA VAL A 95 0.53 -0.36 -2.88
C VAL A 95 1.81 -1.18 -2.87
N ARG A 96 2.33 -1.56 -4.03
CA ARG A 96 3.59 -2.32 -4.15
C ARG A 96 4.77 -1.54 -3.58
N GLU A 97 4.92 -0.29 -3.96
CA GLU A 97 5.95 0.62 -3.44
C GLU A 97 5.85 0.77 -1.92
N ALA A 98 4.64 0.92 -1.39
CA ALA A 98 4.42 0.99 0.05
C ALA A 98 4.80 -0.30 0.78
N VAL A 99 4.50 -1.48 0.19
CA VAL A 99 4.92 -2.78 0.74
C VAL A 99 6.44 -2.95 0.70
N ASP A 100 7.10 -2.53 -0.37
CA ASP A 100 8.56 -2.64 -0.51
C ASP A 100 9.31 -1.77 0.52
N ARG A 101 8.72 -0.67 1.02
CA ARG A 101 9.25 0.11 2.16
C ARG A 101 9.30 -0.65 3.49
N PHE A 102 8.59 -1.77 3.63
CA PHE A 102 8.71 -2.66 4.79
C PHE A 102 9.78 -3.74 4.61
N ALA A 103 10.27 -3.96 3.38
CA ALA A 103 11.28 -4.96 3.07
C ALA A 103 12.72 -4.38 3.04
N GLY A 104 12.86 -3.06 3.17
CA GLY A 104 14.13 -2.32 3.21
C GLY A 104 14.56 -1.97 4.63
#